data_AF-A0A368GUQ6-F1
#
_entry.id   AF-A0A368GUQ6-F1
#
_cell.length_a   1.000
_cell.length_b   1.000
_cell.length_c   1.000
_cell.angle_alpha   90.00
_cell.angle_beta   90.00
_cell.angle_gamma   90.00
#
_symmetry.space_group_name_H-M   'P 1'
#
loop_
_entity.id
_entity.type
_entity.pdbx_description
1 polymer ?
#
loop_
_entity_poly.entity_id
_entity_poly.type
_entity_poly.pdbx_seq_one_letter_code
_entity_poly.pdbx_strand_id
1 'polypeptide(L)'
;MQVHHNFKMFLLTNRMDGVKGFMARFLRRRIIEAEFRLSRQTPPELVRVIQFLPIVLQAVNSFIEKANSLDVTIGPRIFLQCPLGVEESRTWFVRLWNQNIIPYMVKVAREGVKVLGRCGSFEDPTDIVCEHWPWLDGPSGEECLNRLSIKETIGQSMPKQPFNPLDTLIRLQASRNAAIDNV
;
A
#
# COMPACT_ATOMS: atom_id res chain seq x y z
N MET A 1 33.57 10.48 12.92
CA MET A 1 32.35 11.24 13.25
C MET A 1 31.79 10.68 14.55
N GLN A 2 31.94 11.38 15.67
CA GLN A 2 31.33 11.00 16.94
C GLN A 2 29.92 11.59 17.00
N VAL A 3 28.90 10.75 16.94
CA VAL A 3 27.51 11.16 17.15
C VAL A 3 27.38 11.56 18.62
N HIS A 4 26.97 12.80 18.89
CA HIS A 4 26.86 13.36 20.24
C HIS A 4 26.17 12.40 21.22
N HIS A 5 26.69 12.29 22.45
CA HIS A 5 26.17 11.43 23.54
C HIS A 5 24.71 11.71 23.98
N ASN A 6 24.02 12.65 23.34
CA ASN A 6 22.63 13.01 23.59
C ASN A 6 21.70 12.74 22.41
N PHE A 7 22.16 12.03 21.38
CA PHE A 7 21.30 11.67 20.26
C PHE A 7 20.34 10.53 20.64
N LYS A 8 19.03 10.83 20.60
CA LYS A 8 17.97 9.83 20.78
C LYS A 8 17.18 9.72 19.48
N MET A 9 17.25 8.57 18.83
CA MET A 9 16.31 8.24 17.75
C MET A 9 15.07 7.59 18.34
N PHE A 10 13.91 8.10 17.94
CA PHE A 10 12.63 7.48 18.23
C PHE A 10 12.06 6.93 16.94
N LEU A 11 11.75 5.63 16.91
CA LEU A 11 11.04 5.02 15.79
C LEU A 11 9.56 5.33 15.93
N LEU A 12 9.02 6.17 15.05
CA LEU A 12 7.58 6.40 14.98
C LEU A 12 6.97 5.38 14.02
N THR A 13 6.15 4.46 14.52
CA THR A 13 5.43 3.51 13.65
C THR A 13 4.13 4.15 13.13
N ASN A 14 3.64 3.69 11.97
CA ASN A 14 2.37 4.14 11.38
C ASN A 14 1.15 3.92 12.32
N ARG A 15 1.30 3.10 13.37
CA ARG A 15 0.25 2.79 14.34
C ARG A 15 0.20 3.75 15.54
N MET A 16 1.20 4.61 15.73
CA MET A 16 1.22 5.51 16.88
C MET A 16 0.28 6.71 16.70
N ASP A 17 -0.46 7.05 17.75
CA ASP A 17 -1.45 8.14 17.74
C ASP A 17 -0.85 9.50 17.33
N GLY A 18 0.43 9.74 17.63
CA GLY A 18 1.14 10.96 17.18
C GLY A 18 1.31 11.06 15.65
N VAL A 19 1.39 9.92 14.96
CA VAL A 19 1.48 9.83 13.50
C VAL A 19 0.08 9.73 12.87
N LYS A 20 -0.92 9.24 13.62
CA LYS A 20 -2.31 9.26 13.18
C LYS A 20 -2.77 10.68 12.85
N GLY A 21 -3.43 10.80 11.71
CA GLY A 21 -3.89 12.10 11.19
C GLY A 21 -2.79 13.00 10.62
N PHE A 22 -1.50 12.59 10.60
CA PHE A 22 -0.44 13.38 9.95
C PHE A 22 -0.80 13.74 8.51
N MET A 23 -1.23 12.75 7.73
CA MET A 23 -1.59 12.94 6.33
C MET A 23 -2.73 13.94 6.16
N ALA A 24 -3.80 13.81 6.96
CA ALA A 24 -4.92 14.74 6.93
C ALA A 24 -4.50 16.17 7.34
N ARG A 25 -3.70 16.31 8.40
CA ARG A 25 -3.17 17.62 8.84
C ARG A 25 -2.28 18.27 7.78
N PHE A 26 -1.39 17.48 7.16
CA PHE A 26 -0.49 17.96 6.12
C PHE A 26 -1.26 18.47 4.89
N LEU A 27 -2.23 17.69 4.41
CA LEU A 27 -3.03 18.06 3.24
C LEU A 27 -3.96 19.25 3.54
N ARG A 28 -4.56 19.32 4.73
CA ARG A 28 -5.33 20.50 5.17
C ARG A 28 -4.46 21.76 5.24
N ARG A 29 -3.24 21.65 5.74
CA ARG A 29 -2.28 22.77 5.73
C ARG A 29 -1.97 23.23 4.30
N ARG A 30 -1.72 22.28 3.38
CA ARG A 30 -1.50 22.60 1.95
C ARG A 30 -2.70 23.32 1.32
N ILE A 31 -3.92 22.95 1.69
CA ILE A 31 -5.14 23.67 1.28
C ILE A 31 -5.07 25.12 1.76
N ILE A 32 -4.95 25.35 3.07
CA ILE A 32 -5.01 26.70 3.66
C ILE A 32 -3.92 27.60 3.05
N GLU A 33 -2.71 27.06 2.86
CA GLU A 33 -1.61 27.78 2.22
C GLU A 33 -1.93 28.15 0.75
N ALA A 34 -2.66 27.29 0.02
CA ALA A 34 -3.09 27.58 -1.34
C ALA A 34 -4.23 28.61 -1.38
N GLU A 35 -5.21 28.52 -0.48
CA GLU A 35 -6.30 29.50 -0.36
C GLU A 35 -5.76 30.90 -0.10
N PHE A 36 -4.80 31.01 0.82
CA PHE A 36 -4.16 32.28 1.15
C PHE A 36 -3.41 32.87 -0.05
N ARG A 37 -2.68 32.04 -0.81
CA ARG A 37 -1.89 32.48 -1.97
C ARG A 37 -2.73 32.84 -3.19
N LEU A 38 -3.84 32.13 -3.42
CA LEU A 38 -4.66 32.26 -4.63
C LEU A 38 -5.94 33.07 -4.39
N SER A 39 -6.22 33.48 -3.15
CA SER A 39 -7.45 34.16 -2.74
C SER A 39 -8.73 33.46 -3.20
N ARG A 40 -8.69 32.12 -3.24
CA ARG A 40 -9.78 31.27 -3.70
C ARG A 40 -10.17 30.31 -2.59
N GLN A 41 -11.47 30.19 -2.34
CA GLN A 41 -12.00 29.22 -1.38
C GLN A 41 -11.88 27.79 -1.92
N THR A 42 -11.64 26.86 -1.00
CA THR A 42 -11.56 25.44 -1.31
C THR A 42 -12.95 24.84 -1.45
N PRO A 43 -13.18 24.06 -2.51
CA PRO A 43 -14.43 23.31 -2.64
C PRO A 43 -14.58 22.28 -1.50
N PRO A 44 -15.75 22.17 -0.86
CA PRO A 44 -15.99 21.20 0.22
C PRO A 44 -15.75 19.74 -0.22
N GLU A 45 -15.87 19.46 -1.52
CA GLU A 45 -15.52 18.20 -2.17
C GLU A 45 -14.08 17.78 -1.86
N LEU A 46 -13.13 18.72 -1.91
CA LEU A 46 -11.71 18.43 -1.71
C LEU A 46 -11.42 18.03 -0.25
N VAL A 47 -12.19 18.55 0.69
CA VAL A 47 -12.10 18.15 2.10
C VAL A 47 -12.50 16.68 2.27
N ARG A 48 -13.54 16.22 1.57
CA ARG A 48 -13.93 14.79 1.54
C ARG A 48 -12.82 13.93 0.96
N VAL A 49 -12.21 14.34 -0.15
CA VAL A 49 -11.08 13.63 -0.77
C VAL A 49 -9.93 13.45 0.23
N ILE A 50 -9.57 14.47 0.99
CA ILE A 50 -8.48 14.37 1.98
C ILE A 50 -8.84 13.46 3.15
N GLN A 51 -10.10 13.41 3.56
CA GLN A 51 -10.56 12.49 4.61
C GLN A 51 -10.60 11.04 4.13
N PHE A 52 -10.79 10.84 2.82
CA PHE A 52 -10.78 9.53 2.18
C PHE A 52 -9.38 8.89 2.10
N LEU A 53 -8.32 9.64 1.76
CA LEU A 53 -6.98 9.05 1.56
C LEU A 53 -6.44 8.23 2.76
N PRO A 54 -6.64 8.62 4.03
CA PRO A 54 -6.25 7.80 5.18
C PRO A 54 -6.95 6.44 5.24
N ILE A 55 -8.22 6.38 4.83
CA ILE A 55 -9.01 5.14 4.78
C ILE A 55 -8.39 4.19 3.74
N VAL A 56 -8.06 4.72 2.57
CA VAL A 56 -7.39 3.97 1.49
C VAL A 56 -6.05 3.41 1.97
N LEU A 57 -5.19 4.26 2.56
CA LEU A 57 -3.88 3.84 3.06
C LEU A 57 -4.02 2.73 4.11
N GLN A 58 -5.02 2.82 4.99
CA GLN A 58 -5.30 1.80 5.99
C GLN A 58 -5.75 0.50 5.33
N ALA A 59 -6.72 0.52 4.42
CA ALA A 59 -7.21 -0.66 3.72
C ALA A 59 -6.08 -1.40 2.98
N VAL A 60 -5.25 -0.65 2.23
CA VAL A 60 -4.09 -1.20 1.50
C VAL A 60 -3.05 -1.80 2.46
N ASN A 61 -2.71 -1.09 3.55
CA ASN A 61 -1.75 -1.62 4.51
C ASN A 61 -2.31 -2.85 5.24
N SER A 62 -3.58 -2.88 5.62
CA SER A 62 -4.21 -4.07 6.21
C SER A 62 -4.16 -5.27 5.26
N PHE A 63 -4.33 -5.07 3.95
CA PHE A 63 -4.10 -6.11 2.97
C PHE A 63 -2.64 -6.58 2.96
N ILE A 64 -1.69 -5.65 2.86
CA ILE A 64 -0.25 -5.96 2.78
C ILE A 64 0.23 -6.75 4.00
N GLU A 65 -0.18 -6.33 5.21
CA GLU A 65 0.19 -6.99 6.47
C GLU A 65 -0.39 -8.42 6.59
N LYS A 66 -1.55 -8.69 5.98
CA LYS A 66 -2.12 -10.04 5.89
C LYS A 66 -1.40 -10.88 4.82
N ALA A 67 -0.97 -10.26 3.73
CA ALA A 67 -0.35 -10.92 2.59
C ALA A 67 1.14 -11.23 2.80
N ASN A 68 1.88 -10.38 3.50
CA ASN A 68 3.32 -10.51 3.75
C ASN A 68 3.68 -9.97 5.15
N SER A 69 4.90 -10.21 5.64
CA SER A 69 5.33 -9.66 6.94
C SER A 69 5.20 -8.12 6.98
N LEU A 70 5.12 -7.58 8.21
CA LEU A 70 4.85 -6.17 8.52
C LEU A 70 5.86 -5.16 7.94
N ASP A 71 7.00 -5.61 7.43
CA ASP A 71 8.13 -4.76 7.03
C ASP A 71 7.99 -4.13 5.62
N VAL A 72 6.85 -4.34 4.95
CA VAL A 72 6.64 -4.00 3.52
C VAL A 72 5.45 -3.04 3.32
N THR A 73 5.00 -2.32 4.35
CA THR A 73 3.84 -1.42 4.22
C THR A 73 4.13 -0.17 3.37
N ILE A 74 3.07 0.42 2.80
CA ILE A 74 3.16 1.68 2.08
C ILE A 74 3.13 2.85 3.08
N GLY A 75 4.01 3.83 2.85
CA GLY A 75 4.03 5.07 3.62
C GLY A 75 3.08 6.15 3.06
N PRO A 76 2.69 7.16 3.87
CA PRO A 76 1.75 8.20 3.45
C PRO A 76 2.28 9.11 2.34
N ARG A 77 3.60 9.09 2.08
CA ARG A 77 4.28 10.00 1.14
C ARG A 77 3.65 10.02 -0.25
N ILE A 78 3.20 8.88 -0.77
CA ILE A 78 2.55 8.82 -2.08
C ILE A 78 1.26 9.64 -2.11
N PHE A 79 0.51 9.65 -1.01
CA PHE A 79 -0.77 10.36 -0.89
C PHE A 79 -0.59 11.85 -0.62
N LEU A 80 0.55 12.27 -0.06
CA LEU A 80 0.85 13.70 0.15
C LEU A 80 0.97 14.49 -1.15
N GLN A 81 1.12 13.81 -2.29
CA GLN A 81 1.18 14.41 -3.63
C GLN A 81 -0.19 14.71 -4.24
N CYS A 82 -1.29 14.49 -3.51
CA CYS A 82 -2.64 14.78 -3.98
C CYS A 82 -2.73 16.22 -4.54
N PRO A 83 -3.22 16.40 -5.78
CA PRO A 83 -3.57 17.70 -6.33
C PRO A 83 -4.65 18.40 -5.49
N LEU A 84 -4.67 19.74 -5.51
CA LEU A 84 -5.64 20.55 -4.77
C LEU A 84 -6.86 20.97 -5.62
N GLY A 85 -7.20 20.15 -6.61
CA GLY A 85 -8.39 20.30 -7.43
C GLY A 85 -9.18 19.00 -7.45
N VAL A 86 -10.51 19.09 -7.52
CA VAL A 86 -11.40 17.93 -7.34
C VAL A 86 -11.21 16.92 -8.47
N GLU A 87 -11.30 17.37 -9.72
CA GLU A 87 -11.13 16.51 -10.91
C GLU A 87 -9.69 16.03 -11.08
N GLU A 88 -8.72 16.89 -10.79
CA GLU A 88 -7.30 16.55 -10.86
C GLU A 88 -6.95 15.50 -9.82
N SER A 89 -7.49 15.62 -8.59
CA SER A 89 -7.29 14.64 -7.53
C SER A 89 -7.93 13.29 -7.88
N ARG A 90 -9.10 13.28 -8.54
CA ARG A 90 -9.75 12.07 -9.04
C ARG A 90 -8.87 11.35 -10.06
N THR A 91 -8.48 12.06 -11.11
CA THR A 91 -7.67 11.51 -12.21
C THR A 91 -6.33 11.01 -11.69
N TRP A 92 -5.71 11.77 -10.79
CA TRP A 92 -4.49 11.37 -10.11
C TRP A 92 -4.67 10.10 -9.28
N PHE A 93 -5.76 10.00 -8.50
CA PHE A 93 -6.02 8.85 -7.64
C PHE A 93 -6.25 7.57 -8.45
N VAL A 94 -7.09 7.63 -9.48
CA VAL A 94 -7.34 6.49 -10.38
C VAL A 94 -6.04 5.99 -11.01
N ARG A 95 -5.19 6.91 -11.48
CA ARG A 95 -3.87 6.57 -12.04
C ARG A 95 -2.97 5.94 -10.98
N LEU A 96 -2.90 6.53 -9.79
CA LEU A 96 -2.11 6.01 -8.68
C LEU A 96 -2.55 4.58 -8.31
N TRP A 97 -3.85 4.37 -8.19
CA TRP A 97 -4.44 3.08 -7.84
C TRP A 97 -4.11 2.01 -8.88
N ASN A 98 -4.46 2.26 -10.14
CA ASN A 98 -4.37 1.27 -11.21
C ASN A 98 -2.93 0.95 -11.62
N GLN A 99 -2.04 1.95 -11.60
CA GLN A 99 -0.68 1.79 -12.13
C GLN A 99 0.37 1.53 -11.06
N ASN A 100 0.10 1.86 -9.79
CA ASN A 100 1.10 1.72 -8.72
C ASN A 100 0.60 0.83 -7.58
N ILE A 101 -0.58 1.12 -7.01
CA ILE A 101 -1.06 0.41 -5.82
C ILE A 101 -1.44 -1.04 -6.17
N ILE A 102 -2.28 -1.25 -7.19
CA ILE A 102 -2.71 -2.59 -7.60
C ILE A 102 -1.52 -3.48 -8.00
N PRO A 103 -0.61 -3.05 -8.91
CA PRO A 103 0.55 -3.86 -9.26
C PRO A 103 1.45 -4.19 -8.06
N TYR A 104 1.58 -3.26 -7.11
CA TYR A 104 2.34 -3.49 -5.89
C TYR A 104 1.67 -4.53 -4.98
N MET A 105 0.36 -4.41 -4.73
CA MET A 105 -0.39 -5.39 -3.93
C MET A 105 -0.34 -6.78 -4.55
N VAL A 106 -0.45 -6.89 -5.87
CA VAL A 106 -0.27 -8.16 -6.59
C VAL A 106 1.13 -8.72 -6.37
N LYS A 107 2.18 -7.90 -6.45
CA LYS A 107 3.56 -8.33 -6.20
C LYS A 107 3.74 -8.83 -4.76
N VAL A 108 3.22 -8.10 -3.78
CA VAL A 108 3.25 -8.48 -2.36
C VAL A 108 2.53 -9.81 -2.12
N ALA A 109 1.34 -9.98 -2.71
CA ALA A 109 0.56 -11.22 -2.59
C ALA A 109 1.29 -12.42 -3.19
N ARG A 110 1.87 -12.26 -4.40
CA ARG A 110 2.67 -13.32 -5.05
C ARG A 110 3.85 -13.75 -4.18
N GLU A 111 4.56 -12.79 -3.59
CA GLU A 111 5.70 -13.09 -2.74
C GLU A 111 5.28 -13.72 -1.41
N GLY A 112 4.18 -13.23 -0.83
CA GLY A 112 3.54 -13.83 0.35
C GLY A 112 3.19 -15.30 0.15
N VAL A 113 2.62 -15.66 -0.99
CA VAL A 113 2.29 -17.06 -1.33
C VAL A 113 3.55 -17.91 -1.46
N LYS A 114 4.62 -17.41 -2.10
CA LYS A 114 5.89 -18.14 -2.20
C LYS A 114 6.52 -18.41 -0.85
N VAL A 115 6.49 -17.43 0.06
CA VAL A 115 7.17 -17.50 1.37
C VAL A 115 6.32 -18.27 2.39
N LEU A 116 5.02 -18.01 2.45
CA LEU A 116 4.12 -18.55 3.48
C LEU A 116 3.39 -19.82 3.03
N GLY A 117 3.47 -20.21 1.76
CA GLY A 117 2.87 -21.42 1.20
C GLY A 117 1.34 -21.45 1.23
N ARG A 118 0.68 -20.33 1.56
CA ARG A 118 -0.78 -20.22 1.67
C ARG A 118 -1.28 -18.98 0.96
N CYS A 119 -2.39 -19.12 0.25
CA CYS A 119 -3.21 -18.00 -0.19
C CYS A 119 -4.34 -17.86 0.82
N GLY A 120 -4.23 -16.90 1.75
CA GLY A 120 -5.36 -16.54 2.60
C GLY A 120 -6.51 -16.01 1.73
N SER A 121 -7.74 -16.07 2.22
CA SER A 121 -8.85 -15.29 1.66
C SER A 121 -8.56 -13.82 1.92
N PHE A 122 -7.88 -13.17 0.97
CA PHE A 122 -7.62 -11.75 1.08
C PHE A 122 -8.89 -10.98 0.71
N GLU A 123 -9.31 -10.08 1.61
CA GLU A 123 -10.32 -9.07 1.28
C GLU A 123 -9.71 -8.11 0.26
N ASP A 124 -10.42 -7.82 -0.83
CA ASP A 124 -9.96 -6.85 -1.82
C ASP A 124 -10.11 -5.44 -1.24
N PRO A 125 -9.02 -4.69 -1.01
CA PRO A 125 -9.13 -3.33 -0.48
C PRO A 125 -9.91 -2.40 -1.41
N THR A 126 -10.09 -2.76 -2.68
CA THR A 126 -10.92 -2.00 -3.64
C THR A 126 -12.36 -1.85 -3.14
N ASP A 127 -12.91 -2.83 -2.41
CA ASP A 127 -14.29 -2.75 -1.89
C ASP A 127 -14.47 -1.56 -0.93
N ILE A 128 -13.54 -1.40 0.02
CA ILE A 128 -13.54 -0.28 0.98
C ILE A 128 -13.35 1.05 0.25
N VAL A 129 -12.52 1.06 -0.79
CA VAL A 129 -12.21 2.27 -1.58
C VAL A 129 -13.44 2.72 -2.39
N CYS A 130 -14.18 1.78 -2.98
CA CYS A 130 -15.44 2.06 -3.68
C CYS A 130 -16.54 2.49 -2.71
N GLU A 131 -16.64 1.87 -1.53
CA GLU A 131 -17.62 2.24 -0.50
C GLU A 131 -17.44 3.69 -0.03
N HIS A 132 -16.19 4.13 0.16
CA HIS A 132 -15.85 5.47 0.66
C HIS A 132 -15.56 6.47 -0.45
N TRP A 133 -16.00 6.21 -1.68
CA TRP A 133 -15.67 7.02 -2.86
C TRP A 133 -16.07 8.49 -2.68
N PRO A 134 -15.12 9.45 -2.71
CA PRO A 134 -15.41 10.84 -2.31
C PRO A 134 -15.95 11.73 -3.43
N TRP A 135 -15.80 11.31 -4.69
CA TRP A 135 -16.25 12.06 -5.87
C TRP A 135 -17.67 11.67 -6.23
N LEU A 136 -18.60 12.63 -6.10
CA LEU A 136 -20.02 12.42 -6.40
C LEU A 136 -20.33 12.58 -7.88
N ASP A 137 -19.55 13.42 -8.57
CA ASP A 137 -19.70 13.67 -10.00
C ASP A 137 -18.73 12.80 -10.82
N GLY A 138 -19.21 12.32 -11.97
CA GLY A 138 -18.46 11.48 -12.90
C GLY A 138 -18.59 9.98 -12.62
N PRO A 139 -17.73 9.13 -13.23
CA PRO A 139 -17.85 7.68 -13.11
C PRO A 139 -17.69 7.18 -11.67
N SER A 140 -18.25 6.01 -11.35
CA SER A 140 -18.10 5.42 -10.01
C SER A 140 -16.68 4.86 -9.79
N GLY A 141 -16.34 4.56 -8.53
CA GLY A 141 -15.10 3.85 -8.21
C GLY A 141 -15.02 2.48 -8.90
N GLU A 142 -16.14 1.77 -9.00
CA GLU A 142 -16.24 0.45 -9.66
C GLU A 142 -15.91 0.50 -11.16
N GLU A 143 -16.26 1.60 -11.83
CA GLU A 143 -15.98 1.77 -13.26
C GLU A 143 -14.52 2.13 -13.54
N CYS A 144 -13.84 2.79 -12.59
CA CYS A 144 -12.52 3.37 -12.81
C CYS A 144 -11.37 2.57 -12.19
N LEU A 145 -11.63 1.82 -11.13
CA LEU A 145 -10.59 1.15 -10.36
C LEU A 145 -10.42 -0.30 -10.79
N ASN A 146 -9.17 -0.68 -11.04
CA ASN A 146 -8.80 -2.07 -11.23
C ASN A 146 -8.94 -2.82 -9.90
N ARG A 147 -9.63 -3.97 -9.93
CA ARG A 147 -9.76 -4.88 -8.80
C ARG A 147 -8.56 -5.83 -8.70
N LEU A 148 -8.36 -6.38 -7.51
CA LEU A 148 -7.25 -7.26 -7.21
C LEU A 148 -7.52 -8.69 -7.71
N SER A 149 -7.35 -8.97 -9.00
CA SER A 149 -7.50 -10.34 -9.55
C SER A 149 -6.31 -11.25 -9.19
N ILE A 150 -6.36 -11.85 -8.01
CA ILE A 150 -5.33 -12.79 -7.53
C ILE A 150 -5.51 -14.20 -8.14
N LYS A 151 -6.75 -14.61 -8.40
CA LYS A 151 -7.09 -15.99 -8.84
C LYS A 151 -6.45 -16.37 -10.17
N GLU A 152 -6.46 -15.47 -11.16
CA GLU A 152 -5.85 -15.73 -12.48
C GLU A 152 -4.32 -15.68 -12.43
N THR A 153 -3.80 -14.91 -11.48
CA THR A 153 -2.38 -14.60 -11.36
C THR A 153 -1.59 -15.72 -10.68
N ILE A 154 -2.16 -16.37 -9.66
CA ILE A 154 -1.51 -17.50 -8.95
C ILE A 154 -1.62 -18.81 -9.75
N GLY A 155 -2.70 -18.98 -10.52
CA GLY A 155 -2.91 -20.16 -11.37
C GLY A 155 -1.81 -20.37 -12.43
N GLN A 156 -1.09 -19.30 -12.79
CA GLN A 156 0.05 -19.36 -13.72
C GLN A 156 1.40 -19.58 -13.04
N SER A 157 1.52 -19.37 -11.72
CA SER A 157 2.81 -19.45 -10.99
C SER A 157 2.94 -20.64 -10.04
N MET A 158 1.92 -21.49 -9.89
CA MET A 158 2.10 -22.79 -9.25
C MET A 158 2.83 -23.72 -10.25
N PRO A 159 4.07 -24.13 -10.00
CA PRO A 159 4.58 -25.30 -10.70
C PRO A 159 3.62 -26.45 -10.40
N LYS A 160 3.16 -27.16 -11.44
CA LYS A 160 2.30 -28.36 -11.33
C LYS A 160 2.95 -29.52 -10.58
N GLN A 161 4.07 -29.30 -9.90
CA GLN A 161 4.72 -30.32 -9.10
C GLN A 161 4.13 -30.33 -7.69
N PRO A 162 3.61 -31.47 -7.22
CA PRO A 162 3.25 -31.61 -5.82
C PRO A 162 4.47 -31.31 -4.96
N PHE A 163 4.27 -30.56 -3.89
CA PHE A 163 5.33 -30.26 -2.93
C PHE A 163 5.95 -31.56 -2.44
N ASN A 164 7.20 -31.82 -2.83
CA ASN A 164 7.95 -32.98 -2.38
C ASN A 164 8.91 -32.55 -1.25
N PRO A 165 8.60 -32.88 0.01
CA PRO A 165 9.43 -32.51 1.15
C PRO A 165 10.84 -33.12 1.09
N LEU A 166 11.01 -34.26 0.41
CA LEU A 166 12.31 -34.90 0.23
C LEU A 166 13.22 -34.10 -0.71
N ASP A 167 12.70 -33.61 -1.84
CA ASP A 167 13.48 -32.78 -2.77
C ASP A 167 13.93 -31.45 -2.13
N THR A 168 13.10 -30.92 -1.24
CA THR A 168 13.40 -29.69 -0.50
C THR A 168 14.49 -29.93 0.54
N LEU A 169 14.45 -31.07 1.25
CA LEU A 169 15.50 -31.49 2.19
C LEU A 169 16.83 -31.75 1.48
N ILE A 170 16.81 -32.41 0.31
CA ILE A 170 18.01 -32.69 -0.50
C ILE A 170 18.67 -31.38 -0.93
N ARG A 171 17.89 -30.38 -1.38
CA ARG A 171 18.42 -29.05 -1.73
C ARG A 171 19.03 -28.31 -0.55
N LEU A 172 18.37 -28.36 0.61
CA LEU A 172 18.88 -27.73 1.84
C LEU A 172 20.18 -28.38 2.31
N GLN A 173 20.27 -29.70 2.26
CA GLN A 173 21.49 -30.44 2.59
C GLN A 173 22.63 -30.15 1.60
N ALA A 174 22.34 -30.09 0.30
CA ALA A 174 23.33 -29.73 -0.71
C ALA A 174 23.87 -28.30 -0.52
N SER A 175 23.01 -27.33 -0.21
CA SER A 175 23.44 -25.95 0.10
C SER A 175 24.27 -25.85 1.39
N ARG A 176 23.98 -26.70 2.37
CA ARG A 176 24.74 -26.78 3.62
C ARG A 176 26.13 -27.36 3.39
N ASN A 177 26.25 -28.36 2.54
CA ASN A 177 27.54 -29.00 2.25
C ASN A 177 28.44 -28.12 1.37
N ALA A 178 27.87 -27.40 0.40
CA ALA A 178 28.61 -26.43 -0.41
C ALA A 178 29.20 -25.25 0.40
N ALA A 179 28.64 -24.96 1.57
CA ALA A 179 29.19 -23.96 2.51
C ALA A 179 30.32 -24.52 3.39
N ILE A 180 30.45 -25.84 3.50
CA ILE A 180 31.46 -26.52 4.33
C ILE A 180 32.73 -26.81 3.50
N ASP A 181 32.61 -27.00 2.18
CA ASP A 181 33.74 -27.25 1.27
C ASP A 181 34.51 -25.98 0.83
N ASN A 182 34.17 -24.81 1.38
CA ASN A 182 34.83 -23.52 1.09
C ASN A 182 35.61 -22.94 2.30
N VAL A 183 36.05 -23.79 3.24
CA VAL A 183 36.95 -23.43 4.35
C VAL A 183 38.22 -24.26 4.29
#